data_AF-A0A6V7VAP7-F1
#
_entry.id   AF-A0A6V7VAP7-F1
#
_cell.length_a   1.000
_cell.length_b   1.000
_cell.length_c   1.000
_cell.angle_alpha   90.00
_cell.angle_beta   90.00
_cell.angle_gamma   90.00
#
_symmetry.space_group_name_H-M   'P 1'
#
loop_
_entity.id
_entity.type
_entity.pdbx_description
1 polymer ?
#
loop_
_entity_poly.entity_id
_entity_poly.type
_entity_poly.pdbx_seq_one_letter_code
_entity_poly.pdbx_strand_id
1 'polypeptide(L)' 'MVCPFFLTIIAYAAIAYFVKRILTSIYNIVFPFLYAVPQNLQVLAGAKWAVITGGTDGIGKAYANELAKNNLI' A
#
# COMPACT_ATOMS: atom_id res chain seq x y z
N MET A 1 22.92 2.98 -40.41
CA MET A 1 23.52 3.91 -39.43
C MET A 1 22.38 4.44 -38.57
N VAL A 2 22.29 4.03 -37.31
CA VAL A 2 21.27 4.56 -36.40
C VAL A 2 21.66 6.00 -36.09
N CYS A 3 20.81 6.97 -36.45
CA CYS A 3 21.11 8.39 -36.22
C CYS A 3 21.26 8.62 -34.70
N PRO A 4 22.34 9.30 -34.24
CA PRO A 4 22.62 9.52 -32.82
C PRO A 4 21.43 10.16 -32.07
N PHE A 5 20.60 10.92 -32.77
CA PHE A 5 19.37 11.50 -32.23
C PHE A 5 18.40 10.45 -31.64
N PHE A 6 18.13 9.34 -32.34
CA PHE A 6 17.21 8.32 -31.84
C PHE A 6 17.74 7.60 -30.60
N LEU A 7 19.05 7.35 -30.55
CA LEU A 7 19.71 6.76 -29.38
C LEU A 7 19.60 7.65 -28.15
N THR A 8 19.77 8.97 -28.32
CA THR A 8 19.60 9.91 -27.20
C THR A 8 18.18 9.94 -26.66
N ILE A 9 17.15 9.91 -27.52
CA ILE A 9 15.74 9.88 -27.10
C ILE A 9 15.44 8.63 -26.28
N ILE A 10 15.88 7.46 -26.76
CA ILE A 10 15.67 6.18 -26.05
C ILE A 10 16.36 6.19 -24.69
N ALA A 11 17.58 6.73 -24.61
CA ALA A 11 18.31 6.84 -23.34
C ALA A 11 17.57 7.74 -22.34
N TYR A 12 17.11 8.92 -22.74
CA TYR A 12 16.34 9.80 -21.88
C TYR A 12 15.00 9.18 -21.44
N ALA A 13 14.30 8.50 -22.36
CA ALA A 13 13.05 7.82 -22.04
C ALA A 13 13.26 6.69 -21.02
N ALA A 14 14.33 5.90 -21.17
CA ALA A 14 14.68 4.85 -20.23
C ALA A 14 14.99 5.42 -18.84
N ILE A 15 15.81 6.48 -18.76
CA ILE A 15 16.12 7.17 -17.50
C ILE A 15 14.84 7.70 -16.85
N ALA A 16 13.99 8.38 -17.61
CA ALA A 16 12.72 8.91 -17.10
C ALA A 16 11.82 7.78 -16.55
N TYR A 17 11.76 6.63 -17.22
CA TYR A 17 11.02 5.47 -16.74
C TYR A 17 11.57 4.94 -15.40
N PHE A 18 12.89 4.80 -15.26
CA PHE A 18 13.50 4.36 -14.00
C PHE A 18 13.28 5.36 -12.86
N VAL A 19 13.44 6.66 -13.13
CA VAL A 19 13.17 7.71 -12.15
C VAL A 19 11.71 7.66 -11.69
N LYS A 20 10.77 7.57 -12.64
CA LYS A 20 9.34 7.43 -12.30
C LYS A 20 9.09 6.20 -11.43
N ARG A 21 9.68 5.05 -11.78
CA ARG A 21 9.52 3.80 -11.01
C ARG A 21 10.01 3.96 -9.57
N ILE A 22 11.19 4.56 -9.38
CA ILE A 22 11.75 4.82 -8.05
C ILE A 22 10.86 5.77 -7.26
N LEU A 23 10.42 6.88 -7.86
CA LEU A 23 9.52 7.83 -7.22
C LEU A 23 8.20 7.19 -6.79
N THR A 24 7.59 6.36 -7.65
CA THR A 24 6.37 5.63 -7.30
C THR A 24 6.61 4.62 -6.17
N SER A 25 7.73 3.91 -6.17
CA SER A 25 8.07 3.00 -5.08
C SER A 25 8.24 3.73 -3.75
N ILE A 26 8.97 4.85 -3.73
CA ILE A 26 9.14 5.67 -2.53
C ILE A 26 7.78 6.21 -2.07
N TYR A 27 6.97 6.73 -2.99
CA TYR A 27 5.63 7.22 -2.67
C TYR A 27 4.78 6.12 -2.04
N ASN A 28 4.73 4.92 -2.61
CA ASN A 28 3.92 3.81 -2.09
C ASN A 28 4.40 3.30 -0.72
N ILE A 29 5.67 3.48 -0.39
CA ILE A 29 6.20 3.11 0.93
C ILE A 29 5.92 4.22 1.94
N VAL A 30 6.24 5.47 1.62
CA VAL A 30 6.19 6.60 2.57
C VAL A 30 4.77 7.10 2.79
N PHE A 31 3.95 7.14 1.74
CA PHE A 31 2.61 7.72 1.78
C PHE A 31 1.71 7.01 2.82
N PRO A 32 1.70 5.66 2.94
CA PRO A 32 0.90 5.01 3.97
C PRO A 32 1.32 5.37 5.40
N PHE A 33 2.60 5.55 5.68
CA PHE A 33 3.03 5.86 7.06
C PHE A 33 2.76 7.31 7.46
N LEU A 34 2.79 8.26 6.51
CA LEU A 34 2.58 9.68 6.80
C LEU A 34 1.13 10.12 6.65
N TYR A 35 0.39 9.53 5.71
CA TYR A 35 -0.91 10.02 5.27
C TYR A 35 -2.00 8.96 5.15
N ALA A 36 -1.74 7.66 5.42
CA ALA A 36 -2.85 6.71 5.45
C ALA A 36 -3.77 7.04 6.61
N VAL A 37 -4.95 7.55 6.26
CA VAL A 37 -6.07 7.64 7.19
C VAL A 37 -6.54 6.20 7.45
N PRO A 38 -6.71 5.78 8.72
CA PRO A 38 -7.29 4.49 9.02
C PRO A 38 -8.63 4.35 8.33
N GLN A 39 -8.78 3.30 7.53
CA GLN A 39 -10.00 3.05 6.77
C GLN A 39 -11.08 2.54 7.70
N ASN A 40 -12.34 2.95 7.47
CA ASN A 40 -13.47 2.40 8.21
C ASN A 40 -13.75 0.97 7.73
N LEU A 41 -13.32 -0.01 8.51
CA LEU A 41 -13.46 -1.43 8.19
C LEU A 41 -14.91 -1.88 8.08
N GLN A 42 -15.84 -1.32 8.87
CA GLN A 42 -17.26 -1.65 8.77
C GLN A 42 -17.85 -1.26 7.41
N VAL A 43 -17.45 -0.09 6.90
CA VAL A 43 -17.90 0.40 5.58
C VAL A 43 -17.30 -0.46 4.47
N LEU A 44 -16.02 -0.79 4.56
CA LEU A 44 -15.34 -1.62 3.55
C LEU A 44 -15.84 -3.06 3.53
N ALA A 45 -16.09 -3.64 4.71
CA ALA A 45 -16.58 -5.01 4.84
C ALA A 45 -18.10 -5.12 4.62
N GLY A 46 -18.83 -4.01 4.74
CA GLY A 46 -20.30 -4.01 4.70
C GLY A 46 -20.95 -4.74 5.88
N ALA A 47 -20.23 -4.90 7.00
CA ALA A 47 -20.66 -5.67 8.16
C ALA A 47 -20.27 -4.99 9.48
N LYS A 48 -21.05 -5.26 10.53
CA LYS A 48 -20.82 -4.81 11.92
C LYS A 48 -20.38 -5.97 12.82
N TRP A 49 -19.68 -6.94 12.24
CA TRP A 49 -19.12 -8.07 12.95
C TRP A 49 -17.98 -8.67 12.11
N ALA A 50 -17.04 -9.34 12.77
CA ALA A 50 -16.08 -10.21 12.13
C ALA A 50 -15.90 -11.49 12.93
N VAL A 51 -15.56 -12.57 12.23
CA VAL A 51 -15.16 -13.84 12.84
C VAL A 51 -13.64 -13.95 12.72
N ILE A 52 -12.97 -14.04 13.87
CA ILE A 52 -11.53 -14.23 13.95
C ILE A 52 -11.27 -15.69 14.31
N THR A 53 -10.68 -16.45 13.38
CA THR A 53 -10.20 -17.81 13.64
C THR A 53 -8.79 -17.74 14.25
N GLY A 54 -8.43 -18.69 15.11
CA GLY A 54 -7.10 -18.69 15.76
C GLY A 54 -6.86 -17.51 16.72
N GLY A 55 -7.90 -17.00 17.38
CA GLY A 55 -7.82 -15.85 18.28
C GLY A 55 -7.18 -16.10 19.65
N THR A 56 -6.71 -17.32 19.94
CA THR A 56 -6.17 -17.68 21.25
C THR A 56 -4.83 -17.01 21.55
N ASP A 57 -3.98 -16.83 20.52
CA ASP A 57 -2.67 -16.18 20.65
C ASP A 57 -2.20 -15.54 19.34
N GLY A 58 -1.03 -14.89 19.36
CA GLY A 58 -0.34 -14.35 18.20
C GLY A 58 -1.15 -13.27 17.46
N ILE A 59 -1.08 -13.31 16.13
CA ILE A 59 -1.69 -12.29 15.27
C ILE A 59 -3.23 -12.31 15.39
N GLY A 60 -3.84 -13.50 15.48
CA GLY A 60 -5.29 -13.62 15.64
C GLY A 60 -5.81 -12.93 16.89
N LYS A 61 -5.13 -13.14 18.04
CA LYS A 61 -5.46 -12.46 19.29
C LYS A 61 -5.29 -10.94 19.21
N ALA A 62 -4.21 -10.47 18.59
CA ALA A 62 -3.97 -9.05 18.40
C ALA A 62 -5.07 -8.39 17.55
N TYR A 63 -5.46 -9.03 16.44
CA TYR A 63 -6.56 -8.57 15.59
C TYR A 63 -7.89 -8.50 16.35
N ALA A 64 -8.25 -9.55 17.09
CA ALA A 64 -9.49 -9.55 17.87
C ALA A 64 -9.53 -8.39 18.88
N ASN A 65 -8.41 -8.12 19.57
CA ASN A 65 -8.30 -7.02 20.52
C ASN A 65 -8.37 -5.64 19.86
N GLU A 66 -7.65 -5.41 18.76
CA GLU A 66 -7.67 -4.11 18.06
C GLU A 66 -9.03 -3.82 17.43
N LEU A 67 -9.67 -4.83 16.85
CA LEU A 67 -11.01 -4.67 16.28
C LEU A 67 -12.05 -4.32 17.35
N ALA A 68 -11.98 -4.96 18.51
CA ALA A 68 -12.87 -4.67 19.65
C ALA A 68 -12.61 -3.29 20.29
N LYS A 69 -11.34 -2.90 20.48
CA LYS A 69 -10.98 -1.63 21.14
C LYS A 69 -11.37 -0.39 20.34
N ASN A 70 -11.22 -0.46 19.02
CA ASN A 70 -11.42 0.70 18.15
C ASN A 70 -12.84 0.78 17.56
N ASN A 71 -13.79 -0.04 18.05
CA ASN A 71 -15.14 -0.17 17.51
C ASN A 71 -15.13 -0.40 15.97
N LEU A 72 -14.14 -1.15 15.47
CA LEU A 72 -13.95 -1.36 14.03
C LEU A 72 -14.85 -2.47 13.47
N ILE A 73 -15.53 -3.20 14.35
CA ILE A 73 -16.62 -4.15 14.12
C ILE A 73 -17.56 -4.12 15.32
#